data_AF-A0A4P7TT42-F1
#
_entry.id   AF-A0A4P7TT42-F1
#
_cell.length_a   1.000
_cell.length_b   1.000
_cell.length_c   1.000
_cell.angle_alpha   90.00
_cell.angle_beta   90.00
_cell.angle_gamma   90.00
#
_symmetry.space_group_name_H-M   'P 1'
#
loop_
_entity.id
_entity.type
_entity.pdbx_description
1 polymer ?
#
loop_
_entity_poly.entity_id
_entity_poly.type
_entity_poly.pdbx_seq_one_letter_code
_entity_poly.pdbx_strand_id
1 'polypeptide(L)' 'MSKLAALPKYASHQRKWLMENGLPFYTNRSGKPIVSRELFTCNKTLPPREVEPNFGAI' A
#
# COMPACT_ATOMS: atom_id res chain seq x y z
N MET A 1 -18.31 19.92 15.64
CA MET A 1 -17.29 19.43 16.58
C MET A 1 -16.81 18.05 16.11
N SER A 2 -15.91 17.99 15.12
CA SER A 2 -14.44 17.75 15.20
C SER A 2 -14.02 16.26 15.17
N LYS A 3 -13.73 15.78 13.95
CA LYS A 3 -13.22 14.46 13.57
C LYS A 3 -11.73 14.28 13.90
N LEU A 4 -11.30 14.57 15.14
CA LEU A 4 -9.87 14.69 15.48
C LEU A 4 -9.32 13.60 16.43
N ALA A 5 -10.14 12.73 17.01
CA ALA A 5 -9.69 11.77 18.02
C ALA A 5 -9.29 10.36 17.48
N ALA A 6 -9.56 10.04 16.20
CA ALA A 6 -9.37 8.68 15.67
C ALA A 6 -7.95 8.38 15.14
N LEU A 7 -7.10 9.40 15.01
CA LEU A 7 -5.80 9.32 14.33
C LEU A 7 -4.76 8.39 14.99
N PRO A 8 -4.60 8.31 16.33
CA PRO A 8 -3.55 7.49 16.93
C PRO A 8 -3.84 5.99 16.84
N LYS A 9 -5.12 5.61 17.05
CA LYS A 9 -5.54 4.20 16.96
C LYS A 9 -5.31 3.68 15.56
N TYR A 10 -5.72 4.40 14.52
CA TYR A 10 -5.58 3.93 13.14
C TYR A 10 -4.11 3.76 12.74
N ALA A 11 -3.24 4.73 13.05
CA ALA A 11 -1.81 4.63 12.75
C ALA A 11 -1.13 3.44 13.45
N SER A 12 -1.54 3.12 14.69
CA SER A 12 -1.01 1.96 15.41
C SER A 12 -1.42 0.64 14.76
N HIS A 13 -2.71 0.46 14.45
CA HIS A 13 -3.21 -0.74 13.77
C HIS A 13 -2.57 -0.93 12.39
N GLN A 14 -2.42 0.16 11.63
CA GLN A 14 -1.80 0.12 10.31
C GLN A 14 -0.34 -0.32 10.39
N ARG A 15 0.45 0.19 11.35
CA ARG A 15 1.83 -0.27 11.58
C ARG A 15 1.88 -1.76 11.93
N LYS A 16 1.00 -2.22 12.82
CA LYS A 16 0.92 -3.63 13.20
C LYS A 16 0.64 -4.52 11.99
N TRP A 17 -0.36 -4.17 11.19
CA TRP A 17 -0.70 -4.92 9.98
C TRP A 17 0.45 -4.95 8.97
N LEU A 18 1.15 -3.82 8.75
CA LEU A 18 2.32 -3.78 7.86
C LEU A 18 3.44 -4.69 8.36
N MET A 19 3.73 -4.72 9.67
CA MET A 19 4.73 -5.62 10.26
C MET A 19 4.34 -7.09 10.12
N GLU A 20 3.09 -7.44 10.40
CA GLU A 20 2.58 -8.82 10.28
C GLU A 20 2.66 -9.36 8.86
N ASN A 21 2.53 -8.48 7.85
CA ASN A 21 2.64 -8.84 6.44
C ASN A 21 4.06 -8.68 5.87
N GLY A 22 5.05 -8.31 6.69
CA GLY A 22 6.43 -8.08 6.24
C GLY A 22 6.57 -6.93 5.23
N LEU A 23 5.64 -5.98 5.22
CA LEU A 23 5.61 -4.89 4.27
C LEU A 23 6.50 -3.73 4.74
N PRO A 24 7.43 -3.24 3.92
CA PRO A 24 8.32 -2.16 4.31
C PRO A 24 7.58 -0.82 4.40
N PHE A 25 7.86 -0.05 5.46
CA PHE A 25 7.32 1.29 5.67
C PHE A 25 8.28 2.15 6.50
N TYR A 26 8.14 3.47 6.38
CA TYR A 26 8.79 4.44 7.25
C TYR A 26 7.77 5.08 8.18
N THR A 27 8.22 5.68 9.28
CA THR A 27 7.33 6.41 10.20
C THR A 27 7.68 7.90 10.16
N ASN A 28 6.69 8.77 10.01
CA ASN A 28 6.92 10.22 10.04
C ASN A 28 7.07 10.76 11.47
N ARG A 29 7.37 12.07 11.61
CA ARG A 29 7.51 12.73 12.93
C ARG A 29 6.26 12.63 13.82
N SER A 30 5.09 12.38 13.22
CA SER A 30 3.82 12.20 13.94
C SER A 30 3.49 10.73 14.23
N GLY A 31 4.39 9.78 13.97
CA GLY A 31 4.16 8.36 14.22
C GLY A 31 3.32 7.65 13.17
N LYS A 32 2.98 8.30 12.04
CA LYS A 32 2.17 7.69 10.97
C LYS A 32 3.05 6.87 10.03
N PRO A 33 2.64 5.64 9.68
CA PRO A 33 3.33 4.86 8.66
C PRO A 33 3.17 5.49 7.28
N ILE A 34 4.25 5.53 6.51
CA ILE A 34 4.30 5.95 5.11
C ILE A 34 4.85 4.76 4.31
N VAL A 35 4.04 4.31 3.37
CA VAL A 35 4.39 3.24 2.43
C VAL A 35 4.88 3.92 1.15
N SER A 36 6.18 3.88 0.88
CA SER A 36 6.71 4.43 -0.38
C SER A 36 6.40 3.49 -1.53
N ARG A 37 5.89 4.05 -2.64
CA ARG A 37 5.63 3.29 -3.87
C ARG A 37 6.89 2.59 -4.37
N GLU A 38 8.05 3.23 -4.21
CA GLU A 38 9.35 2.71 -4.65
C GLU A 38 9.70 1.37 -4.02
N LEU A 39 9.27 1.15 -2.77
CA LEU A 39 9.47 -0.12 -2.06
C LEU A 39 8.73 -1.30 -2.72
N PHE A 40 7.74 -1.01 -3.57
CA PHE A 40 6.92 -1.99 -4.29
C PHE A 40 7.21 -2.03 -5.78
N THR A 41 7.81 -0.96 -6.31
CA THR A 41 8.04 -0.78 -7.75
C THR A 41 9.49 -0.99 -8.18
N CYS A 42 10.34 -1.64 -7.36
CA CYS A 42 11.68 -2.06 -7.79
C CYS A 42 11.60 -2.80 -9.13
N ASN A 43 11.86 -2.07 -10.23
CA ASN A 43 11.99 -2.47 -11.63
C ASN A 43 11.49 -3.88 -11.98
N LYS A 44 10.23 -4.18 -11.66
CA LYS A 44 9.57 -5.35 -12.21
C LYS A 44 9.24 -4.94 -13.63
N THR A 45 10.03 -5.44 -14.59
CA THR A 45 9.53 -5.68 -15.94
C THR A 45 8.11 -6.18 -15.79
N LEU A 46 7.14 -5.38 -16.23
CA LEU A 46 5.75 -5.79 -16.17
C LEU A 46 5.68 -7.15 -16.89
N PRO A 47 5.05 -8.17 -16.29
CA PRO A 47 4.86 -9.42 -17.01
C PRO A 47 4.19 -9.09 -18.36
N PRO A 48 4.53 -9.82 -19.44
CA PRO A 48 3.89 -9.62 -20.73
C PRO A 48 2.38 -9.53 -20.54
N ARG A 49 1.77 -8.45 -21.06
CA ARG A 49 0.32 -8.24 -20.95
C ARG A 49 -0.37 -9.49 -21.48
N GLU A 50 -1.16 -10.16 -20.64
CA GLU A 50 -2.04 -11.23 -21.12
C GLU A 50 -2.93 -10.64 -22.22
N VAL A 51 -2.99 -11.34 -23.36
CA VAL A 51 -3.82 -10.91 -24.48
C VAL A 51 -5.25 -10.85 -23.96
N GLU A 52 -5.83 -9.65 -24.00
CA GLU A 52 -7.22 -9.43 -23.61
C GLU A 52 -8.11 -10.38 -24.44
N PRO A 53 -8.98 -11.18 -23.82
CA PRO A 53 -9.80 -12.13 -24.55
C PRO A 53 -10.64 -11.38 -25.59
N ASN A 54 -10.48 -11.77 -26.86
CA ASN A 54 -11.28 -11.20 -27.94
C ASN A 54 -12.68 -11.82 -27.91
N PHE A 55 -13.61 -11.16 -27.22
CA PHE A 55 -15.03 -11.56 -27.15
C PHE A 55 -15.82 -11.29 -28.44
N GLY A 56 -15.17 -10.88 -29.52
CA GLY A 56 -15.81 -10.42 -30.75
C GLY A 56 -15.21 -10.96 -32.05
N ALA A 57 -14.49 -12.09 -32.03
CA ALA A 57 -14.16 -12.80 -33.26
C ALA A 57 -15.43 -13.45 -33.82
N ILE A 58 -16.05 -12.78 -34.81
CA ILE A 58 -17.09 -13.30 -35.70
C ILE A 58 -16.46 -13.91 -36.95
#